data_AF-A0A6I2ZBG8-F1
#
_entry.id   AF-A0A6I2ZBG8-F1
#
_cell.length_a   1.000
_cell.length_b   1.000
_cell.length_c   1.000
_cell.angle_alpha   90.00
_cell.angle_beta   90.00
_cell.angle_gamma   90.00
#
_symmetry.space_group_name_H-M   'P 1'
#
loop_
_entity.id
_entity.type
_entity.pdbx_description
1 polymer ?
#
loop_
_entity_poly.entity_id
_entity_poly.type
_entity_poly.pdbx_seq_one_letter_code
_entity_poly.pdbx_strand_id
1 'polypeptide(L)'
;MSSPTPAPTPAGAAGLLPERATAFLVGIVDDAEAVAPGSTSLADAIQTHRSHRHEPHGLVVGPLLAQVSRLAEVLDALDAHASSDPLDLVLIADTGLVEAAEARAVLLDDDRVELVGLEVALPRDSSMALAAHTTLDSLDFALPAAIELPRAAGWQEALGVIASDGAERVGFRAGGTGEFVPDHDLAEFVHAAVQRGASFKLTTGPGRALRHTDPASGTEHHGFLNVLAATAEALDGRGLEHLVAVIAERDPLPLLAILGDAEPRTVRARFTSFDSDSLGQTIEDMRTLGMLDLP
;
A
#
# COMPACT_ATOMS: atom_id res chain seq x y z
N MET A 1 3.21 47.43 -1.79
CA MET A 1 3.42 46.54 -0.64
C MET A 1 3.50 45.14 -1.21
N SER A 2 4.70 44.54 -1.26
CA SER A 2 4.83 43.15 -1.72
C SER A 2 4.17 42.27 -0.68
N SER A 3 3.19 41.46 -1.10
CA SER A 3 2.61 40.42 -0.25
C SER A 3 3.75 39.54 0.27
N PRO A 4 3.75 39.16 1.56
CA PRO A 4 4.76 38.24 2.08
C PRO A 4 4.70 36.94 1.28
N THR A 5 5.84 36.49 0.77
CA THR A 5 5.95 35.17 0.16
C THR A 5 5.53 34.14 1.20
N PRO A 6 4.58 33.24 0.91
CA PRO A 6 4.20 32.20 1.86
C PRO A 6 5.43 31.39 2.26
N ALA A 7 5.47 30.96 3.52
CA ALA A 7 6.52 30.07 3.99
C ALA A 7 6.52 28.79 3.12
N PRO A 8 7.70 28.25 2.76
CA PRO A 8 7.76 27.03 1.96
C PRO A 8 7.09 25.87 2.72
N THR A 9 6.37 25.02 1.99
CA THR A 9 5.87 23.74 2.49
C THR A 9 7.04 22.85 2.91
N PRO A 10 6.85 21.81 3.75
CA PRO A 10 7.91 20.86 4.09
C PRO A 10 8.60 20.26 2.85
N ALA A 11 7.83 19.86 1.82
CA ALA A 11 8.38 19.36 0.56
C ALA A 11 9.23 20.43 -0.15
N GLY A 12 8.72 21.67 -0.25
CA GLY A 12 9.46 22.78 -0.85
C GLY A 12 10.74 23.14 -0.09
N ALA A 13 10.71 23.08 1.25
CA ALA A 13 11.86 23.33 2.12
C ALA A 13 12.93 22.24 1.99
N ALA A 14 12.51 20.99 1.75
CA ALA A 14 13.39 19.85 1.49
C ALA A 14 13.88 19.77 0.02
N GLY A 15 13.41 20.66 -0.86
CA GLY A 15 13.78 20.66 -2.28
C GLY A 15 13.05 19.63 -3.15
N LEU A 16 12.01 18.99 -2.64
CA LEU A 16 11.19 18.05 -3.42
C LEU A 16 10.25 18.83 -4.35
N LEU A 17 10.54 18.78 -5.65
CA LEU A 17 9.74 19.45 -6.68
C LEU A 17 8.34 18.81 -6.82
N PRO A 18 7.29 19.60 -7.13
CA PRO A 18 5.91 19.09 -7.25
C PRO A 18 5.74 17.93 -8.24
N GLU A 19 6.39 17.98 -9.42
CA GLU A 19 6.31 16.87 -10.37
C GLU A 19 6.95 15.57 -9.85
N ARG A 20 8.01 15.69 -9.05
CA ARG A 20 8.69 14.54 -8.42
C ARG A 20 7.84 13.96 -7.31
N ALA A 21 7.25 14.81 -6.45
CA ALA A 21 6.29 14.39 -5.43
C ALA A 21 5.13 13.63 -6.06
N THR A 22 4.54 14.17 -7.14
CA THR A 22 3.46 13.53 -7.88
C THR A 22 3.88 12.14 -8.40
N ALA A 23 5.09 12.02 -8.97
CA ALA A 23 5.59 10.75 -9.48
C ALA A 23 5.76 9.66 -8.40
N PHE A 24 6.00 10.03 -7.14
CA PHE A 24 5.97 9.08 -6.02
C PHE A 24 4.55 8.67 -5.62
N LEU A 25 3.57 9.56 -5.76
CA LEU A 25 2.26 9.39 -5.17
C LEU A 25 1.20 8.78 -6.09
N VAL A 26 1.41 8.78 -7.42
CA VAL A 26 0.43 8.18 -8.35
C VAL A 26 0.11 6.73 -7.96
N GLY A 27 -1.18 6.48 -7.70
CA GLY A 27 -1.75 5.18 -7.33
C GLY A 27 -1.11 4.51 -6.12
N ILE A 28 -0.53 5.27 -5.18
CA ILE A 28 0.18 4.68 -4.03
C ILE A 28 -0.75 4.17 -2.93
N VAL A 29 -1.97 4.72 -2.83
CA VAL A 29 -2.88 4.44 -1.72
C VAL A 29 -3.93 3.45 -2.17
N ASP A 30 -3.86 2.21 -1.70
CA ASP A 30 -4.95 1.26 -1.86
C ASP A 30 -6.00 1.55 -0.78
N ASP A 31 -7.26 1.73 -1.17
CA ASP A 31 -8.35 2.13 -0.27
C ASP A 31 -8.87 0.92 0.50
N ALA A 32 -8.48 0.84 1.77
CA ALA A 32 -8.80 -0.25 2.68
C ALA A 32 -9.88 0.11 3.71
N GLU A 33 -10.58 1.24 3.56
CA GLU A 33 -11.64 1.67 4.49
C GLU A 33 -12.71 0.59 4.66
N ALA A 34 -13.04 -0.09 3.56
CA ALA A 34 -14.05 -1.14 3.52
C ALA A 34 -13.65 -2.41 4.29
N VAL A 35 -12.36 -2.65 4.50
CA VAL A 35 -11.82 -3.86 5.18
C VAL A 35 -11.29 -3.56 6.59
N ALA A 36 -11.33 -2.29 7.00
CA ALA A 36 -10.90 -1.85 8.33
C ALA A 36 -11.83 -2.37 9.45
N PRO A 37 -11.32 -2.58 10.68
CA PRO A 37 -12.16 -2.94 11.82
C PRO A 37 -13.21 -1.86 12.11
N GLY A 38 -14.48 -2.24 12.16
CA GLY A 38 -15.58 -1.29 12.32
C GLY A 38 -15.87 -0.46 11.07
N SER A 39 -15.47 -0.95 9.89
CA SER A 39 -15.73 -0.35 8.58
C SER A 39 -17.19 0.09 8.41
N THR A 40 -17.37 1.12 7.60
CA THR A 40 -18.68 1.49 7.08
C THR A 40 -19.26 0.38 6.19
N SER A 41 -20.51 0.54 5.75
CA SER A 41 -21.08 -0.39 4.78
C SER A 41 -20.26 -0.36 3.48
N LEU A 42 -20.21 -1.48 2.75
CA LEU A 42 -19.45 -1.53 1.50
C LEU A 42 -19.97 -0.52 0.46
N ALA A 43 -21.28 -0.25 0.48
CA ALA A 43 -21.90 0.76 -0.36
C ALA A 43 -21.37 2.17 -0.06
N ASP A 44 -21.26 2.53 1.22
CA ASP A 44 -20.70 3.82 1.63
C ASP A 44 -19.20 3.94 1.28
N ALA A 45 -18.45 2.84 1.45
CA ALA A 45 -17.04 2.78 1.08
C ALA A 45 -16.85 2.99 -0.43
N ILE A 46 -17.63 2.30 -1.28
CA ILE A 46 -17.59 2.48 -2.74
C ILE A 46 -17.95 3.91 -3.14
N GLN A 47 -18.96 4.51 -2.50
CA GLN A 47 -19.35 5.90 -2.80
C GLN A 47 -18.26 6.90 -2.39
N THR A 48 -17.67 6.71 -1.22
CA THR A 48 -16.56 7.54 -0.70
C THR A 48 -15.34 7.40 -1.61
N HIS A 49 -14.98 6.18 -1.98
CA HIS A 49 -13.91 5.87 -2.92
C HIS A 49 -14.08 6.62 -4.25
N ARG A 50 -15.25 6.47 -4.90
CA ARG A 50 -15.56 7.18 -6.15
C ARG A 50 -15.47 8.69 -5.99
N SER A 51 -15.94 9.23 -4.87
CA SER A 51 -15.85 10.66 -4.58
C SER A 51 -14.40 11.11 -4.51
N HIS A 52 -13.53 10.38 -3.79
CA HIS A 52 -12.10 10.70 -3.73
C HIS A 52 -11.40 10.61 -5.09
N ARG A 53 -11.76 9.66 -5.95
CA ARG A 53 -11.20 9.52 -7.32
C ARG A 53 -11.57 10.69 -8.25
N HIS A 54 -12.67 11.39 -7.98
CA HIS A 54 -13.12 12.55 -8.76
C HIS A 54 -12.57 13.90 -8.27
N GLU A 55 -11.93 13.93 -7.11
CA GLU A 55 -11.28 15.11 -6.57
C GLU A 55 -9.90 15.35 -7.21
N PRO A 56 -9.29 16.55 -7.08
CA PRO A 56 -7.97 16.83 -7.65
C PRO A 56 -6.88 15.82 -7.25
N HIS A 57 -6.92 15.29 -6.03
CA HIS A 57 -5.98 14.26 -5.55
C HIS A 57 -6.26 12.84 -6.07
N GLY A 58 -7.28 12.63 -6.91
CA GLY A 58 -7.75 11.31 -7.33
C GLY A 58 -6.70 10.42 -8.00
N LEU A 59 -5.65 11.01 -8.57
CA LEU A 59 -4.50 10.28 -9.13
C LEU A 59 -3.67 9.51 -8.10
N VAL A 60 -3.76 9.87 -6.82
CA VAL A 60 -3.02 9.23 -5.72
C VAL A 60 -3.76 8.00 -5.20
N VAL A 61 -5.07 7.98 -5.38
CA VAL A 61 -5.97 6.89 -4.95
C VAL A 61 -5.87 5.75 -5.95
N GLY A 62 -5.40 4.60 -5.47
CA GLY A 62 -5.38 3.32 -6.16
C GLY A 62 -6.73 2.60 -6.05
N PRO A 63 -6.76 1.26 -6.17
CA PRO A 63 -8.00 0.48 -6.13
C PRO A 63 -8.64 0.44 -4.73
N LEU A 64 -9.93 0.11 -4.70
CA LEU A 64 -10.63 -0.29 -3.47
C LEU A 64 -10.29 -1.74 -3.14
N LEU A 65 -10.06 -2.05 -1.86
CA LEU A 65 -9.96 -3.43 -1.38
C LEU A 65 -11.31 -3.92 -0.86
N ALA A 66 -11.66 -5.15 -1.20
CA ALA A 66 -12.80 -5.87 -0.61
C ALA A 66 -12.44 -7.33 -0.33
N GLN A 67 -13.00 -7.88 0.74
CA GLN A 67 -12.85 -9.30 1.07
C GLN A 67 -13.73 -10.17 0.17
N VAL A 68 -13.21 -11.34 -0.23
CA VAL A 68 -13.98 -12.33 -0.98
C VAL A 68 -15.23 -12.76 -0.21
N SER A 69 -15.14 -12.90 1.12
CA SER A 69 -16.29 -13.21 1.98
C SER A 69 -17.44 -12.21 1.90
N ARG A 70 -17.19 -10.99 1.39
CA ARG A 70 -18.17 -9.89 1.27
C ARG A 70 -18.59 -9.62 -0.17
N LEU A 71 -18.29 -10.52 -1.11
CA LEU A 71 -18.64 -10.35 -2.53
C LEU A 71 -20.12 -10.02 -2.75
N ALA A 72 -21.04 -10.64 -2.00
CA ALA A 72 -22.47 -10.35 -2.11
C ALA A 72 -22.79 -8.86 -1.82
N GLU A 73 -22.15 -8.27 -0.80
CA GLU A 73 -22.31 -6.84 -0.50
C GLU A 73 -21.73 -5.95 -1.61
N VAL A 74 -20.65 -6.38 -2.28
CA VAL A 74 -20.10 -5.69 -3.46
C VAL A 74 -21.15 -5.63 -4.55
N LEU A 75 -21.73 -6.77 -4.91
CA LEU A 75 -22.72 -6.88 -5.98
C LEU A 75 -23.98 -6.07 -5.65
N ASP A 76 -24.49 -6.15 -4.42
CA ASP A 76 -25.64 -5.36 -3.97
C ASP A 76 -25.38 -3.84 -4.09
N ALA A 77 -24.17 -3.38 -3.74
CA ALA A 77 -23.79 -1.98 -3.85
C ALA A 77 -23.67 -1.51 -5.31
N LEU A 78 -23.18 -2.38 -6.21
CA LEU A 78 -23.10 -2.11 -7.64
C LEU A 78 -24.49 -2.07 -8.28
N ASP A 79 -25.41 -2.94 -7.87
CA ASP A 79 -26.80 -2.98 -8.33
C ASP A 79 -27.56 -1.71 -7.94
N ALA A 80 -27.35 -1.23 -6.71
CA ALA A 80 -27.95 0.01 -6.24
C ALA A 80 -27.52 1.26 -7.06
N HIS A 81 -26.36 1.20 -7.74
CA HIS A 81 -25.75 2.33 -8.45
C HIS A 81 -25.21 1.95 -9.84
N ALA A 82 -26.01 1.22 -10.62
CA ALA A 82 -25.59 0.63 -11.91
C ALA A 82 -25.08 1.59 -12.99
N SER A 83 -25.33 2.90 -12.87
CA SER A 83 -24.89 3.92 -13.86
C SER A 83 -23.59 4.64 -13.48
N SER A 84 -22.82 4.10 -12.54
CA SER A 84 -21.57 4.72 -12.06
C SER A 84 -20.36 4.24 -12.85
N ASP A 85 -19.24 4.98 -12.75
CA ASP A 85 -17.98 4.56 -13.37
C ASP A 85 -17.50 3.20 -12.84
N PRO A 86 -16.79 2.41 -13.68
CA PRO A 86 -16.19 1.15 -13.26
C PRO A 86 -15.34 1.31 -11.99
N LEU A 87 -15.44 0.32 -11.11
CA LEU A 87 -14.71 0.29 -9.85
C LEU A 87 -13.42 -0.51 -10.03
N ASP A 88 -12.26 0.14 -9.90
CA ASP A 88 -10.97 -0.53 -9.76
C ASP A 88 -10.95 -1.29 -8.43
N LEU A 89 -10.97 -2.63 -8.49
CA LEU A 89 -11.12 -3.50 -7.32
C LEU A 89 -9.94 -4.45 -7.16
N VAL A 90 -9.46 -4.60 -5.92
CA VAL A 90 -8.60 -5.70 -5.48
C VAL A 90 -9.39 -6.58 -4.51
N LEU A 91 -9.41 -7.89 -4.75
CA LEU A 91 -10.02 -8.85 -3.84
C LEU A 91 -9.00 -9.40 -2.84
N ILE A 92 -9.34 -9.43 -1.56
CA ILE A 92 -8.58 -10.12 -0.52
C ILE A 92 -9.15 -11.54 -0.38
N ALA A 93 -8.33 -12.56 -0.68
CA ALA A 93 -8.67 -13.98 -0.59
C ALA A 93 -8.73 -14.48 0.87
N ASP A 94 -9.61 -13.88 1.68
CA ASP A 94 -9.77 -14.19 3.11
C ASP A 94 -10.44 -15.55 3.38
N THR A 95 -11.11 -16.12 2.38
CA THR A 95 -11.74 -17.44 2.43
C THR A 95 -10.97 -18.53 1.70
N GLY A 96 -9.86 -18.20 1.03
CA GLY A 96 -9.05 -19.14 0.25
C GLY A 96 -9.01 -18.83 -1.25
N LEU A 97 -8.08 -19.48 -1.97
CA LEU A 97 -7.86 -19.25 -3.39
C LEU A 97 -8.97 -19.81 -4.29
N VAL A 98 -9.68 -20.86 -3.85
CA VAL A 98 -10.79 -21.44 -4.63
C VAL A 98 -11.96 -20.46 -4.67
N GLU A 99 -12.37 -19.98 -3.51
CA GLU A 99 -13.43 -18.98 -3.35
C GLU A 99 -13.05 -17.67 -4.05
N ALA A 100 -11.77 -17.27 -4.01
CA ALA A 100 -11.28 -16.11 -4.74
C ALA A 100 -11.38 -16.28 -6.27
N ALA A 101 -11.09 -17.49 -6.79
CA ALA A 101 -11.24 -17.79 -8.21
C ALA A 101 -12.71 -17.78 -8.65
N GLU A 102 -13.63 -18.28 -7.82
CA GLU A 102 -15.07 -18.19 -8.05
C GLU A 102 -15.56 -16.74 -8.04
N ALA A 103 -15.15 -15.95 -7.05
CA ALA A 103 -15.48 -14.52 -6.96
C ALA A 103 -14.99 -13.74 -8.18
N ARG A 104 -13.75 -14.01 -8.61
CA ARG A 104 -13.19 -13.47 -9.85
C ARG A 104 -14.07 -13.81 -11.06
N ALA A 105 -14.46 -15.08 -11.21
CA ALA A 105 -15.27 -15.50 -12.35
C ALA A 105 -16.61 -14.74 -12.41
N VAL A 106 -17.22 -14.45 -11.25
CA VAL A 106 -18.43 -13.62 -11.16
C VAL A 106 -18.18 -12.19 -11.61
N LEU A 107 -17.07 -11.57 -11.18
CA LEU A 107 -16.77 -10.16 -11.46
C LEU A 107 -16.23 -9.92 -12.88
N LEU A 108 -15.59 -10.91 -13.50
CA LEU A 108 -15.06 -10.78 -14.87
C LEU A 108 -16.13 -10.52 -15.92
N ASP A 109 -17.37 -10.95 -15.67
CA ASP A 109 -18.52 -10.72 -16.55
C ASP A 109 -19.30 -9.43 -16.20
N ASP A 110 -18.83 -8.64 -15.23
CA ASP A 110 -19.49 -7.42 -14.74
C ASP A 110 -18.74 -6.15 -15.19
N ASP A 111 -19.26 -5.47 -16.23
CA ASP A 111 -18.69 -4.24 -16.79
C ASP A 111 -18.59 -3.06 -15.79
N ARG A 112 -19.17 -3.18 -14.59
CA ARG A 112 -19.11 -2.15 -13.53
C ARG A 112 -17.86 -2.28 -12.66
N VAL A 113 -17.06 -3.33 -12.83
CA VAL A 113 -15.86 -3.60 -12.04
C VAL A 113 -14.68 -3.84 -12.97
N GLU A 114 -13.59 -3.14 -12.70
CA GLU A 114 -12.28 -3.52 -13.23
C GLU A 114 -11.53 -4.25 -12.12
N LEU A 115 -11.51 -5.58 -12.19
CA LEU A 115 -10.79 -6.39 -11.20
C LEU A 115 -9.29 -6.33 -11.54
N VAL A 116 -8.53 -5.53 -10.78
CA VAL A 116 -7.13 -5.19 -11.09
C VAL A 116 -6.10 -6.00 -10.30
N GLY A 117 -6.54 -6.81 -9.33
CA GLY A 117 -5.63 -7.71 -8.63
C GLY A 117 -6.25 -8.54 -7.51
N LEU A 118 -5.38 -9.37 -6.92
CA LEU A 118 -5.70 -10.22 -5.77
C LEU A 118 -4.71 -9.99 -4.62
N GLU A 119 -5.17 -10.11 -3.39
CA GLU A 119 -4.34 -10.23 -2.20
C GLU A 119 -4.54 -11.56 -1.52
N VAL A 120 -3.44 -12.26 -1.22
CA VAL A 120 -3.48 -13.57 -0.57
C VAL A 120 -2.37 -13.67 0.47
N ALA A 121 -2.69 -14.17 1.65
CA ALA A 121 -1.67 -14.48 2.65
C ALA A 121 -1.15 -15.91 2.46
N LEU A 122 0.17 -16.10 2.62
CA LEU A 122 0.70 -17.45 2.61
C LEU A 122 0.16 -18.27 3.79
N PRO A 123 -0.23 -19.53 3.55
CA PRO A 123 -0.54 -20.48 4.62
C PRO A 123 0.64 -20.64 5.60
N ARG A 124 0.33 -20.86 6.88
CA ARG A 124 1.31 -21.02 7.98
C ARG A 124 1.49 -22.48 8.42
N ASP A 125 0.88 -23.43 7.72
CA ASP A 125 0.78 -24.84 8.08
C ASP A 125 1.94 -25.71 7.57
N SER A 126 2.81 -25.12 6.73
CA SER A 126 3.93 -25.78 6.07
C SER A 126 5.19 -24.90 6.10
N SER A 127 6.29 -25.34 5.49
CA SER A 127 7.44 -24.46 5.35
C SER A 127 7.08 -23.28 4.45
N MET A 128 7.53 -22.08 4.83
CA MET A 128 7.20 -20.84 4.12
C MET A 128 7.56 -20.88 2.63
N ALA A 129 8.69 -21.50 2.26
CA ALA A 129 9.09 -21.69 0.87
C ALA A 129 8.16 -22.64 0.10
N LEU A 130 7.70 -23.74 0.73
CA LEU A 130 6.75 -24.66 0.12
C LEU A 130 5.38 -24.01 -0.05
N ALA A 131 4.93 -23.25 0.96
CA ALA A 131 3.72 -22.45 0.89
C ALA A 131 3.79 -21.48 -0.30
N ALA A 132 4.90 -20.74 -0.45
CA ALA A 132 5.10 -19.84 -1.57
C ALA A 132 5.01 -20.54 -2.94
N HIS A 133 5.71 -21.67 -3.12
CA HIS A 133 5.62 -22.46 -4.36
C HIS A 133 4.19 -22.92 -4.65
N THR A 134 3.51 -23.47 -3.63
CA THR A 134 2.15 -24.00 -3.78
C THR A 134 1.16 -22.89 -4.12
N THR A 135 1.30 -21.72 -3.49
CA THR A 135 0.48 -20.53 -3.80
C THR A 135 0.71 -20.07 -5.22
N LEU A 136 1.97 -19.94 -5.68
CA LEU A 136 2.28 -19.54 -7.06
C LEU A 136 1.72 -20.55 -8.08
N ASP A 137 1.88 -21.85 -7.84
CA ASP A 137 1.33 -22.90 -8.73
C ASP A 137 -0.21 -22.87 -8.79
N SER A 138 -0.86 -22.31 -7.77
CA SER A 138 -2.32 -22.20 -7.68
C SER A 138 -2.87 -20.88 -8.21
N LEU A 139 -2.04 -19.84 -8.32
CA LEU A 139 -2.44 -18.57 -8.90
C LEU A 139 -2.58 -18.73 -10.41
N ASP A 140 -3.79 -18.51 -10.91
CA ASP A 140 -4.05 -18.42 -12.34
C ASP A 140 -3.51 -17.07 -12.84
N PHE A 141 -2.55 -17.08 -13.76
CA PHE A 141 -1.77 -15.94 -14.28
C PHE A 141 -2.58 -14.81 -14.95
N ALA A 142 -3.88 -14.72 -14.70
CA ALA A 142 -4.78 -13.77 -15.32
C ALA A 142 -4.82 -12.39 -14.62
N LEU A 143 -4.37 -12.28 -13.37
CA LEU A 143 -4.36 -11.03 -12.61
C LEU A 143 -3.11 -10.91 -11.73
N PRO A 144 -2.54 -9.70 -11.57
CA PRO A 144 -1.47 -9.46 -10.61
C PRO A 144 -1.92 -9.73 -9.18
N ALA A 145 -1.13 -10.47 -8.42
CA ALA A 145 -1.33 -10.75 -7.01
C ALA A 145 -0.30 -10.03 -6.13
N ALA A 146 -0.73 -9.71 -4.91
CA ALA A 146 0.17 -9.39 -3.80
C ALA A 146 0.07 -10.52 -2.76
N ILE A 147 1.20 -11.21 -2.56
CA ILE A 147 1.30 -12.37 -1.68
C ILE A 147 1.87 -11.91 -0.34
N GLU A 148 1.01 -11.79 0.68
CA GLU A 148 1.40 -11.39 2.02
C GLU A 148 2.26 -12.49 2.69
N LEU A 149 3.43 -12.08 3.17
CA LEU A 149 4.33 -12.93 3.95
C LEU A 149 4.01 -12.82 5.46
N PRO A 150 3.55 -13.92 6.08
CA PRO A 150 3.63 -14.13 7.51
C PRO A 150 4.98 -13.70 8.11
N ARG A 151 4.93 -12.88 9.17
CA ARG A 151 6.07 -12.64 10.08
C ARG A 151 6.37 -13.91 10.88
N ALA A 152 7.03 -14.86 10.25
CA ALA A 152 7.36 -16.19 10.79
C ALA A 152 8.73 -16.65 10.28
N ALA A 153 9.34 -17.62 10.96
CA ALA A 153 10.58 -18.23 10.47
C ALA A 153 10.38 -18.79 9.06
N GLY A 154 11.34 -18.55 8.17
CA GLY A 154 11.25 -18.96 6.76
C GLY A 154 10.75 -17.90 5.78
N TRP A 155 10.37 -16.69 6.27
CA TRP A 155 9.82 -15.64 5.41
C TRP A 155 10.80 -15.16 4.33
N GLN A 156 12.11 -15.17 4.60
CA GLN A 156 13.13 -14.75 3.63
C GLN A 156 13.30 -15.77 2.49
N GLU A 157 13.08 -17.04 2.76
CA GLU A 157 13.05 -18.12 1.78
C GLU A 157 11.80 -18.02 0.91
N ALA A 158 10.63 -17.77 1.49
CA ALA A 158 9.41 -17.49 0.73
C ALA A 158 9.55 -16.24 -0.15
N LEU A 159 10.11 -15.17 0.39
CA LEU A 159 10.45 -13.97 -0.38
C LEU A 159 11.37 -14.32 -1.56
N GLY A 160 12.38 -15.16 -1.35
CA GLY A 160 13.26 -15.63 -2.40
C GLY A 160 12.53 -16.39 -3.52
N VAL A 161 11.54 -17.22 -3.16
CA VAL A 161 10.70 -17.94 -4.13
C VAL A 161 9.88 -16.96 -4.96
N ILE A 162 9.12 -16.08 -4.33
CA ILE A 162 8.24 -15.11 -5.02
C ILE A 162 9.07 -14.16 -5.90
N ALA A 163 10.20 -13.65 -5.38
CA ALA A 163 11.07 -12.76 -6.14
C ALA A 163 11.73 -13.42 -7.35
N SER A 164 12.01 -14.73 -7.27
CA SER A 164 12.62 -15.49 -8.38
C SER A 164 11.63 -15.77 -9.51
N ASP A 165 10.35 -15.93 -9.18
CA ASP A 165 9.27 -16.00 -10.17
C ASP A 165 9.07 -14.63 -10.83
N GLY A 166 9.00 -13.57 -10.02
CA GLY A 166 9.07 -12.18 -10.46
C GLY A 166 7.78 -11.63 -11.09
N ALA A 167 6.70 -12.42 -11.18
CA ALA A 167 5.40 -11.93 -11.64
C ALA A 167 4.65 -11.18 -10.53
N GLU A 168 4.72 -11.69 -9.30
CA GLU A 168 3.87 -11.23 -8.20
C GLU A 168 4.56 -10.26 -7.23
N ARG A 169 3.74 -9.41 -6.60
CA ARG A 169 4.17 -8.51 -5.54
C ARG A 169 4.21 -9.24 -4.21
N VAL A 170 5.07 -8.77 -3.32
CA VAL A 170 5.16 -9.26 -1.95
C VAL A 170 4.37 -8.33 -1.03
N GLY A 171 3.45 -8.87 -0.24
CA GLY A 171 2.77 -8.12 0.83
C GLY A 171 3.53 -8.23 2.15
N PHE A 172 3.59 -7.14 2.89
CA PHE A 172 4.05 -7.15 4.28
C PHE A 172 3.05 -6.43 5.18
N ARG A 173 2.54 -7.16 6.17
CA ARG A 173 1.63 -6.60 7.19
C ARG A 173 2.41 -5.66 8.10
N ALA A 174 2.23 -4.35 7.90
CA ALA A 174 3.00 -3.31 8.58
C ALA A 174 2.38 -2.84 9.91
N GLY A 175 1.27 -3.42 10.32
CA GLY A 175 0.61 -3.13 11.59
C GLY A 175 -0.77 -3.78 11.70
N GLY A 176 -1.59 -3.16 12.54
CA GLY A 176 -2.97 -3.55 12.84
C GLY A 176 -3.44 -2.80 14.08
N THR A 177 -4.72 -2.90 14.41
CA THR A 177 -5.27 -2.25 15.61
C THR A 177 -4.53 -2.73 16.86
N GLY A 178 -3.76 -1.83 17.50
CA GLY A 178 -2.96 -2.13 18.68
C GLY A 178 -1.70 -2.96 18.43
N GLU A 179 -1.31 -3.16 17.17
CA GLU A 179 -0.13 -3.94 16.78
C GLU A 179 0.94 -3.05 16.15
N PHE A 180 2.09 -2.94 16.82
CA PHE A 180 3.28 -2.30 16.28
C PHE A 180 4.25 -3.35 15.73
N VAL A 181 4.69 -3.16 14.48
CA VAL A 181 5.80 -3.90 13.90
C VAL A 181 7.12 -3.23 14.29
N PRO A 182 8.08 -3.93 14.90
CA PRO A 182 9.39 -3.34 15.23
C PRO A 182 10.09 -2.73 14.02
N ASP A 183 10.80 -1.61 14.24
CA ASP A 183 11.56 -0.89 13.19
C ASP A 183 12.52 -1.80 12.43
N HIS A 184 13.21 -2.67 13.17
CA HIS A 184 14.14 -3.65 12.61
C HIS A 184 13.46 -4.62 11.65
N ASP A 185 12.28 -5.14 12.00
CA ASP A 185 11.58 -6.13 11.19
C ASP A 185 11.13 -5.52 9.84
N LEU A 186 10.61 -4.28 9.88
CA LEU A 186 10.22 -3.58 8.65
C LEU A 186 11.45 -3.20 7.81
N ALA A 187 12.53 -2.73 8.44
CA ALA A 187 13.78 -2.42 7.75
C ALA A 187 14.38 -3.67 7.08
N GLU A 188 14.36 -4.81 7.77
CA GLU A 188 14.87 -6.07 7.27
C GLU A 188 14.05 -6.56 6.08
N PHE A 189 12.72 -6.42 6.14
CA PHE A 189 11.84 -6.70 5.01
C PHE A 189 12.17 -5.84 3.79
N VAL A 190 12.21 -4.51 3.95
CA VAL A 190 12.51 -3.57 2.85
C VAL A 190 13.87 -3.89 2.25
N HIS A 191 14.90 -4.08 3.09
CA HIS A 191 16.24 -4.44 2.64
C HIS A 191 16.24 -5.75 1.84
N ALA A 192 15.61 -6.80 2.38
CA ALA A 192 15.57 -8.11 1.77
C ALA A 192 14.81 -8.12 0.43
N ALA A 193 13.71 -7.37 0.32
CA ALA A 193 12.92 -7.22 -0.89
C ALA A 193 13.71 -6.50 -1.98
N VAL A 194 14.32 -5.36 -1.66
CA VAL A 194 15.15 -4.59 -2.61
C VAL A 194 16.34 -5.40 -3.10
N GLN A 195 17.05 -6.11 -2.22
CA GLN A 195 18.20 -6.95 -2.61
C GLN A 195 17.83 -8.08 -3.57
N ARG A 196 16.58 -8.56 -3.52
CA ARG A 196 16.06 -9.60 -4.42
C ARG A 196 15.34 -9.02 -5.64
N GLY A 197 15.27 -7.69 -5.77
CA GLY A 197 14.54 -7.02 -6.85
C GLY A 197 13.02 -7.16 -6.77
N ALA A 198 12.48 -7.60 -5.63
CA ALA A 198 11.06 -7.82 -5.44
C ALA A 198 10.29 -6.50 -5.37
N SER A 199 9.15 -6.45 -6.04
CA SER A 199 8.13 -5.42 -5.80
C SER A 199 7.33 -5.81 -4.55
N PHE A 200 6.96 -4.83 -3.73
CA PHE A 200 6.24 -5.05 -2.49
C PHE A 200 5.22 -3.95 -2.19
N LYS A 201 4.20 -4.32 -1.44
CA LYS A 201 3.24 -3.40 -0.83
C LYS A 201 3.14 -3.62 0.68
N LEU A 202 2.65 -2.62 1.40
CA LEU A 202 2.34 -2.76 2.82
C LEU A 202 0.85 -2.98 3.01
N THR A 203 0.49 -4.13 3.57
CA THR A 203 -0.89 -4.46 3.92
C THR A 203 -1.19 -4.04 5.35
N THR A 204 -2.45 -3.69 5.63
CA THR A 204 -2.87 -3.16 6.96
C THR A 204 -1.87 -2.07 7.40
N GLY A 205 -1.64 -1.13 6.47
CA GLY A 205 -0.43 -0.34 6.34
C GLY A 205 -0.46 1.01 7.05
N PRO A 206 0.60 1.81 6.88
CA PRO A 206 0.69 3.13 7.50
C PRO A 206 -0.24 4.13 6.80
N GLY A 207 -1.46 4.31 7.31
CA GLY A 207 -2.42 5.33 6.86
C GLY A 207 -2.02 6.78 7.17
N ARG A 208 -0.79 7.03 7.64
CA ARG A 208 -0.24 8.36 7.91
C ARG A 208 1.08 8.53 7.17
N ALA A 209 1.42 9.78 6.85
CA ALA A 209 2.66 10.06 6.12
C ALA A 209 3.93 9.76 6.93
N LEU A 210 3.88 10.01 8.25
CA LEU A 210 5.03 9.93 9.14
C LEU A 210 4.80 8.94 10.27
N ARG A 211 5.92 8.44 10.82
CA ARG A 211 5.99 7.73 12.11
C ARG A 211 5.22 8.53 13.18
N HIS A 212 4.23 7.89 13.79
CA HIS A 212 3.40 8.53 14.81
C HIS A 212 3.04 7.56 15.93
N THR A 213 2.50 8.14 17.01
CA THR A 213 1.95 7.39 18.13
C THR A 213 0.46 7.64 18.13
N ASP A 214 -0.34 6.57 18.08
CA ASP A 214 -1.79 6.69 18.20
C ASP A 214 -2.15 7.26 19.58
N PRO A 215 -2.84 8.41 19.66
CA PRO A 215 -3.07 9.09 20.93
C PRO A 215 -4.03 8.33 21.86
N ALA A 216 -4.87 7.44 21.32
CA ALA A 216 -5.85 6.69 22.10
C ALA A 216 -5.25 5.45 22.76
N SER A 217 -4.45 4.69 22.02
CA SER A 217 -3.85 3.43 22.45
C SER A 217 -2.40 3.57 22.92
N GLY A 218 -1.71 4.64 22.53
CA GLY A 218 -0.27 4.80 22.74
C GLY A 218 0.59 3.92 21.84
N THR A 219 -0.02 3.25 20.85
CA THR A 219 0.67 2.33 19.94
C THR A 219 1.49 3.12 18.92
N GLU A 220 2.69 2.65 18.63
CA GLU A 220 3.53 3.21 17.58
C GLU A 220 3.07 2.70 16.21
N HIS A 221 3.14 3.56 15.19
CA HIS A 221 2.79 3.22 13.82
C HIS A 221 3.78 3.87 12.85
N HIS A 222 4.18 3.12 11.83
CA HIS A 222 5.06 3.62 10.75
C HIS A 222 4.34 4.67 9.89
N GLY A 223 5.12 5.42 9.10
CA GLY A 223 4.62 6.30 8.05
C GLY A 223 4.95 5.78 6.66
N PHE A 224 4.10 6.00 5.65
CA PHE A 224 4.42 5.54 4.29
C PHE A 224 5.63 6.28 3.69
N LEU A 225 5.92 7.53 4.09
CA LEU A 225 7.10 8.25 3.64
C LEU A 225 8.39 7.68 4.20
N ASN A 226 8.36 7.18 5.45
CA ASN A 226 9.48 6.48 6.05
C ASN A 226 9.89 5.26 5.20
N VAL A 227 8.89 4.53 4.69
CA VAL A 227 9.09 3.33 3.87
C VAL A 227 9.55 3.69 2.45
N LEU A 228 8.98 4.72 1.84
CA LEU A 228 9.47 5.26 0.56
C LEU A 228 10.94 5.67 0.64
N ALA A 229 11.30 6.44 1.67
CA ALA A 229 12.68 6.89 1.88
C ALA A 229 13.63 5.72 2.19
N ALA A 230 13.22 4.77 3.03
CA ALA A 230 14.01 3.57 3.30
C ALA A 230 14.20 2.72 2.04
N THR A 231 13.20 2.66 1.17
CA THR A 231 13.30 1.97 -0.13
C THR A 231 14.32 2.66 -1.05
N ALA A 232 14.32 3.98 -1.09
CA ALA A 232 15.30 4.77 -1.84
C ALA A 232 16.73 4.53 -1.34
N GLU A 233 16.97 4.63 -0.05
CA GLU A 233 18.30 4.39 0.54
C GLU A 233 18.75 2.93 0.38
N ALA A 234 17.82 1.96 0.42
CA ALA A 234 18.12 0.56 0.13
C ALA A 234 18.57 0.36 -1.33
N LEU A 235 17.92 1.04 -2.28
CA LEU A 235 18.30 1.03 -3.70
C LEU A 235 19.68 1.67 -3.93
N ASP A 236 20.05 2.66 -3.13
CA ASP A 236 21.38 3.27 -3.11
C ASP A 236 22.43 2.43 -2.34
N GLY A 237 22.05 1.24 -1.88
CA GLY A 237 22.95 0.27 -1.27
C GLY A 237 23.26 0.54 0.20
N ARG A 238 22.44 1.33 0.91
CA ARG A 238 22.59 1.49 2.36
C ARG A 238 22.29 0.20 3.11
N GLY A 239 23.00 0.01 4.22
CA GLY A 239 22.85 -1.13 5.10
C GLY A 239 21.64 -1.03 6.03
N LEU A 240 21.28 -2.15 6.64
CA LEU A 240 20.10 -2.32 7.49
C LEU A 240 20.00 -1.30 8.64
N GLU A 241 21.08 -1.03 9.36
CA GLU A 241 21.07 -0.09 10.49
C GLU A 241 20.67 1.33 10.08
N HIS A 242 21.06 1.76 8.88
CA HIS A 242 20.64 3.05 8.34
C HIS A 242 19.14 3.06 8.02
N LEU A 243 18.63 1.98 7.42
CA LEU A 243 17.21 1.87 7.10
C LEU A 243 16.34 1.88 8.37
N VAL A 244 16.79 1.24 9.46
CA VAL A 244 16.12 1.32 10.76
C VAL A 244 16.00 2.76 11.23
N ALA A 245 17.06 3.57 11.09
CA ALA A 245 17.02 4.98 11.47
C ALA A 245 16.05 5.79 10.60
N VAL A 246 16.02 5.56 9.29
CA VAL A 246 15.08 6.21 8.36
C VAL A 246 13.63 5.82 8.68
N ILE A 247 13.39 4.56 9.03
CA ILE A 247 12.06 4.07 9.43
C ILE A 247 11.59 4.70 10.75
N ALA A 248 12.52 4.99 11.65
CA ALA A 248 12.24 5.62 12.94
C ALA A 248 12.10 7.15 12.90
N GLU A 249 12.44 7.79 11.77
CA GLU A 249 12.42 9.25 11.63
C GLU A 249 11.00 9.82 11.77
N ARG A 250 10.88 10.93 12.49
CA ARG A 250 9.61 11.64 12.74
C ARG A 250 9.58 13.02 12.11
N ASP A 251 10.74 13.60 11.83
CA ASP A 251 10.85 14.84 11.07
C ASP A 251 10.60 14.54 9.59
N PRO A 252 9.66 15.24 8.92
CA PRO A 252 9.47 15.06 7.48
C PRO A 252 10.68 15.51 6.65
N LEU A 253 11.49 16.46 7.11
CA LEU A 253 12.52 17.09 6.28
C LEU A 253 13.61 16.11 5.79
N PRO A 254 14.21 15.26 6.64
CA PRO A 254 15.18 14.26 6.19
C PRO A 254 14.58 13.27 5.19
N LEU A 255 13.34 12.82 5.43
CA LEU A 255 12.65 11.87 4.55
C LEU A 255 12.39 12.48 3.16
N LEU A 256 11.88 13.72 3.14
CA LEU A 256 11.60 14.43 1.90
C LEU A 256 12.87 14.80 1.13
N ALA A 257 13.98 15.07 1.83
CA ALA A 257 15.28 15.31 1.20
C ALA A 257 15.79 14.05 0.48
N ILE A 258 15.70 12.88 1.12
CA ILE A 258 16.01 11.57 0.49
C ILE A 258 15.18 11.38 -0.78
N LEU A 259 13.86 11.65 -0.71
CA LEU A 259 12.99 11.55 -1.88
C LEU A 259 13.29 12.60 -2.96
N GLY A 260 13.78 13.77 -2.56
CA GLY A 260 14.25 14.82 -3.48
C GLY A 260 15.36 14.31 -4.41
N ASP A 261 16.31 13.56 -3.85
CA ASP A 261 17.47 13.01 -4.56
C ASP A 261 17.17 11.69 -5.30
N ALA A 262 16.18 10.92 -4.85
CA ALA A 262 15.87 9.59 -5.39
C ALA A 262 15.06 9.63 -6.70
N GLU A 263 15.27 8.68 -7.61
CA GLU A 263 14.46 8.58 -8.85
C GLU A 263 13.10 7.93 -8.58
N PRO A 264 11.96 8.65 -8.73
CA PRO A 264 10.65 8.16 -8.27
C PRO A 264 10.23 6.83 -8.90
N ARG A 265 10.48 6.66 -10.20
CA ARG A 265 10.09 5.44 -10.92
C ARG A 265 10.83 4.20 -10.41
N THR A 266 12.11 4.34 -10.04
CA THR A 266 12.92 3.24 -9.52
C THR A 266 12.46 2.82 -8.13
N VAL A 267 12.16 3.80 -7.26
CA VAL A 267 11.63 3.54 -5.92
C VAL A 267 10.25 2.88 -6.00
N ARG A 268 9.37 3.40 -6.85
CA ARG A 268 8.00 2.91 -7.02
C ARG A 268 7.92 1.57 -7.74
N ALA A 269 8.92 1.20 -8.53
CA ALA A 269 9.06 -0.16 -9.05
C ALA A 269 9.34 -1.20 -7.94
N ARG A 270 9.77 -0.78 -6.75
CA ARG A 270 9.92 -1.64 -5.57
C ARG A 270 8.75 -1.48 -4.63
N PHE A 271 8.58 -0.32 -4.00
CA PHE A 271 7.44 -0.08 -3.11
C PHE A 271 6.24 0.37 -3.94
N THR A 272 5.24 -0.49 -4.14
CA THR A 272 4.16 -0.31 -5.12
C THR A 272 2.90 0.33 -4.56
N SER A 273 2.55 0.08 -3.32
CA SER A 273 1.35 0.67 -2.68
C SER A 273 1.31 0.37 -1.18
N PHE A 274 0.39 1.00 -0.47
CA PHE A 274 0.04 0.63 0.89
C PHE A 274 -1.47 0.76 1.13
N ASP A 275 -1.97 -0.04 2.06
CA ASP A 275 -3.37 0.03 2.49
C ASP A 275 -3.58 1.23 3.42
N SER A 276 -4.63 2.02 3.14
CA SER A 276 -5.08 3.10 4.00
C SER A 276 -6.50 2.82 4.50
N ASP A 277 -6.69 2.81 5.81
CA ASP A 277 -7.99 2.70 6.48
C ASP A 277 -8.70 4.06 6.66
N SER A 278 -8.07 5.15 6.21
CA SER A 278 -8.69 6.47 6.08
C SER A 278 -8.04 7.28 4.95
N LEU A 279 -8.65 7.27 3.76
CA LEU A 279 -8.17 8.04 2.61
C LEU A 279 -8.08 9.53 2.94
N GLY A 280 -9.13 10.09 3.53
CA GLY A 280 -9.18 11.51 3.87
C GLY A 280 -8.00 11.95 4.74
N GLN A 281 -7.61 11.13 5.72
CA GLN A 281 -6.51 11.45 6.62
C GLN A 281 -5.15 11.30 5.93
N THR A 282 -4.97 10.25 5.11
CA THR A 282 -3.78 10.04 4.29
C THR A 282 -3.55 11.21 3.32
N ILE A 283 -4.61 11.65 2.63
CA ILE A 283 -4.57 12.77 1.69
C ILE A 283 -4.25 14.08 2.41
N GLU A 284 -4.82 14.32 3.59
CA GLU A 284 -4.54 15.53 4.36
C GLU A 284 -3.10 15.61 4.85
N ASP A 285 -2.47 14.48 5.18
CA ASP A 285 -1.05 14.44 5.50
C ASP A 285 -0.20 14.85 4.28
N MET A 286 -0.48 14.28 3.10
CA MET A 286 0.23 14.63 1.87
C MET A 286 0.04 16.11 1.50
N ARG A 287 -1.17 16.65 1.71
CA ARG A 287 -1.45 18.09 1.52
C ARG A 287 -0.66 18.95 2.50
N THR A 288 -0.64 18.59 3.79
CA THR A 288 0.10 19.32 4.83
C THR A 288 1.60 19.37 4.54
N LEU A 289 2.15 18.29 3.96
CA LEU A 289 3.54 18.23 3.56
C LEU A 289 3.84 18.98 2.24
N GLY A 290 2.81 19.42 1.51
CA GLY A 290 2.95 20.08 0.21
C GLY A 290 3.29 19.14 -0.94
N MET A 291 2.89 17.86 -0.84
CA MET A 291 3.15 16.85 -1.88
C MET A 291 2.02 16.73 -2.91
N LEU A 292 0.86 17.34 -2.65
CA LEU A 292 -0.32 17.35 -3.53
C LEU A 292 -0.54 18.69 -4.22
N ASP A 293 0.45 19.59 -4.22
CA ASP A 293 0.39 20.82 -5.02
C ASP A 293 0.52 20.43 -6.50
N LEU A 294 -0.60 19.98 -7.06
CA LEU A 294 -0.71 19.62 -8.46
C LEU A 294 -0.59 20.90 -9.29
N PRO A 295 0.21 20.89 -10.37
CA PRO A 295 0.40 22.05 -11.23
C PRO A 295 -0.91 22.52 -11.90
#